data_AF-A0A9Q0SMS8-F1
#
_entry.id   AF-A0A9Q0SMS8-F1
#
_cell.length_a   1.000
_cell.length_b   1.000
_cell.length_c   1.000
_cell.angle_alpha   90.00
_cell.angle_beta   90.00
_cell.angle_gamma   90.00
#
_symmetry.space_group_name_H-M   'P 1'
#
loop_
_entity.id
_entity.type
_entity.pdbx_description
1 polymer ?
#
loop_
_entity_poly.entity_id
_entity_poly.type
_entity_poly.pdbx_seq_one_letter_code
_entity_poly.pdbx_strand_id
1 'polypeptide(L)'
;MAALKPPAGYESIEPALPQGFQERICGRGDHIFQARMMSLHLKVGVEVEKGEEDGLFTKETVYKVVRTLMEEGSEFSREVKTNRAKLREFLSSKTLESSYIDSFNEQIQALLG
;
A
#
# COMPACT_ATOMS: atom_id res chain seq x y z
N MET A 1 16.72 -1.06 -8.49
CA MET A 1 16.29 -2.06 -7.49
C MET A 1 17.48 -2.42 -6.63
N ALA A 2 17.41 -2.15 -5.33
CA ALA A 2 18.44 -2.59 -4.40
C ALA A 2 18.12 -4.02 -3.94
N ALA A 3 19.04 -4.95 -4.12
CA ALA A 3 18.92 -6.30 -3.56
C ALA A 3 19.43 -6.27 -2.12
N LEU A 4 18.56 -6.62 -1.16
CA LEU A 4 18.96 -6.78 0.23
C LEU A 4 19.80 -8.05 0.37
N LYS A 5 21.00 -7.91 0.92
CA LYS A 5 21.84 -9.07 1.26
C LYS A 5 21.28 -9.79 2.49
N PRO A 6 21.34 -11.13 2.53
CA PRO A 6 21.07 -11.88 3.75
C PRO A 6 21.99 -11.42 4.90
N PRO A 7 21.53 -11.55 6.17
CA PRO A 7 22.36 -11.28 7.34
C PRO A 7 23.65 -12.12 7.32
N ALA A 8 24.73 -11.56 7.90
CA ALA A 8 26.00 -12.27 7.99
C ALA A 8 25.82 -13.64 8.68
N GLY A 9 26.30 -14.71 8.03
CA GLY A 9 26.19 -16.09 8.51
C GLY A 9 24.98 -16.87 7.99
N TYR A 10 24.14 -16.27 7.15
CA TYR A 10 23.02 -16.94 6.49
C TYR A 10 23.12 -16.81 4.97
N GLU A 11 22.90 -17.90 4.24
CA GLU A 11 22.86 -17.89 2.77
C GLU A 11 21.49 -17.44 2.23
N SER A 12 20.44 -17.57 3.05
CA SER A 12 19.06 -17.23 2.71
C SER A 12 18.28 -16.79 3.95
N ILE A 13 17.26 -15.96 3.74
CA ILE A 13 16.29 -15.57 4.78
C ILE A 13 15.12 -16.56 4.89
N GLU A 14 15.00 -17.51 3.97
CA GLU A 14 13.88 -18.47 3.92
C GLU A 14 13.62 -19.21 5.24
N PRO A 15 14.64 -19.68 5.99
CA PRO A 15 14.43 -20.34 7.28
C PRO A 15 13.81 -19.43 8.35
N ALA A 16 13.91 -18.11 8.18
CA ALA A 16 13.32 -17.12 9.09
C ALA A 16 11.87 -16.76 8.72
N LEU A 17 11.37 -17.22 7.58
CA LEU A 17 10.00 -16.95 7.15
C LEU A 17 9.01 -17.90 7.85
N PRO A 18 7.80 -17.43 8.22
CA PRO A 18 6.77 -18.30 8.76
C PRO A 18 6.40 -19.43 7.80
N GLN A 19 6.03 -20.60 8.33
CA GLN A 19 5.64 -21.74 7.49
C GLN A 19 4.50 -21.37 6.52
N GLY A 20 4.63 -21.78 5.25
CA GLY A 20 3.66 -21.48 4.19
C GLY A 20 3.69 -20.03 3.68
N PHE A 21 4.62 -19.20 4.15
CA PHE A 21 4.62 -17.77 3.83
C PHE A 21 4.84 -17.52 2.34
N GLN A 22 5.78 -18.21 1.69
CA GLN A 22 6.06 -18.06 0.27
C GLN A 22 4.88 -18.50 -0.61
N GLU A 23 4.20 -19.60 -0.27
CA GLU A 23 2.99 -20.03 -0.98
C GLU A 23 1.83 -19.06 -0.79
N ARG A 24 1.68 -18.47 0.42
CA ARG A 24 0.62 -17.47 0.67
C ARG A 24 0.82 -16.17 -0.11
N ILE A 25 2.06 -15.70 -0.21
CA ILE A 25 2.35 -14.44 -0.91
C ILE A 25 2.55 -14.61 -2.41
N CYS A 26 2.95 -15.78 -2.92
CA CYS A 26 3.22 -16.04 -4.35
C CYS A 26 4.05 -14.93 -5.02
N GLY A 27 5.09 -14.41 -4.35
CA GLY A 27 5.91 -13.30 -4.86
C GLY A 27 5.22 -11.93 -4.89
N ARG A 28 4.02 -11.78 -4.30
CA ARG A 28 3.25 -10.52 -4.18
C ARG A 28 3.37 -9.88 -2.80
N GLY A 29 4.46 -10.15 -2.08
CA GLY A 29 4.62 -9.71 -0.69
C GLY A 29 4.50 -8.19 -0.53
N ASP A 30 5.08 -7.44 -1.47
CA ASP A 30 4.98 -5.99 -1.55
C ASP A 30 3.58 -5.52 -1.93
N HIS A 31 2.89 -6.19 -2.88
CA HIS A 31 1.53 -5.84 -3.28
C HIS A 31 0.52 -6.06 -2.15
N ILE A 32 0.69 -7.10 -1.33
CA ILE A 32 -0.17 -7.36 -0.17
C ILE A 32 0.02 -6.26 0.88
N PHE A 33 1.28 -5.89 1.15
CA PHE A 33 1.57 -4.79 2.05
C PHE A 33 1.01 -3.47 1.53
N GLN A 34 1.21 -3.16 0.24
CA GLN A 34 0.67 -1.96 -0.41
C GLN A 34 -0.86 -1.90 -0.30
N ALA A 35 -1.57 -2.99 -0.61
CA ALA A 35 -3.03 -3.05 -0.51
C ALA A 35 -3.52 -2.76 0.92
N ARG A 36 -2.92 -3.41 1.93
CA ARG A 36 -3.25 -3.20 3.35
C ARG A 36 -2.90 -1.81 3.85
N MET A 37 -1.81 -1.22 3.37
CA MET A 37 -1.42 0.15 3.71
C MET A 37 -2.44 1.15 3.15
N MET A 38 -2.89 0.93 1.91
CA MET A 38 -3.94 1.75 1.27
C MET A 38 -5.32 1.62 1.94
N SER A 39 -5.73 0.43 2.37
CA SER A 39 -7.04 0.19 2.99
C SER A 39 -7.09 0.58 4.47
N LEU A 40 -6.12 0.16 5.27
CA LEU A 40 -6.18 0.28 6.74
C LEU A 40 -5.63 1.61 7.25
N HIS A 41 -4.54 2.10 6.67
CA HIS A 41 -3.81 3.27 7.20
C HIS A 41 -4.18 4.54 6.46
N LEU A 42 -4.09 4.54 5.14
CA LEU A 42 -4.48 5.69 4.33
C LEU A 42 -5.99 5.79 4.16
N LYS A 43 -6.71 4.68 4.32
CA LYS A 43 -8.16 4.57 4.11
C LYS A 43 -8.60 5.15 2.76
N VAL A 44 -7.86 4.81 1.71
CA VAL A 44 -8.14 5.24 0.31
C VAL A 44 -8.59 4.08 -0.58
N GLY A 45 -8.61 2.86 -0.03
CA GLY A 45 -9.04 1.63 -0.68
C GLY A 45 -9.97 0.84 0.23
N VAL A 46 -10.61 -0.18 -0.35
CA VAL A 46 -11.51 -1.10 0.36
C VAL A 46 -11.02 -2.52 0.17
N GLU A 47 -11.17 -3.33 1.20
CA GLU A 47 -10.88 -4.76 1.13
C GLU A 47 -12.15 -5.52 0.77
N VAL A 48 -12.01 -6.53 -0.09
CA VAL A 48 -13.08 -7.46 -0.45
C VAL A 48 -12.73 -8.80 0.15
N GLU A 49 -13.67 -9.41 0.85
CA GLU A 49 -13.51 -10.75 1.38
C GLU A 49 -13.47 -11.78 0.25
N LYS A 50 -12.58 -12.76 0.39
CA LYS A 50 -12.43 -13.90 -0.51
C LYS A 50 -13.17 -15.11 0.06
N GLY A 51 -13.62 -16.01 -0.80
CA GLY A 51 -14.13 -17.30 -0.39
C GLY A 51 -13.08 -18.08 0.42
N GLU A 52 -13.49 -18.69 1.52
CA GLU A 52 -12.59 -19.43 2.42
C GLU A 52 -11.98 -20.66 1.74
N GLU A 53 -12.73 -21.28 0.83
CA GLU A 53 -12.39 -22.57 0.22
C GLU A 53 -11.59 -22.41 -1.08
N ASP A 54 -11.98 -21.48 -1.96
CA ASP A 54 -11.34 -21.24 -3.26
C ASP A 54 -10.35 -20.04 -3.26
N GLY A 55 -10.40 -19.18 -2.24
CA GLY A 55 -9.58 -17.97 -2.16
C GLY A 55 -9.90 -16.93 -3.24
N LEU A 56 -11.07 -17.03 -3.88
CA LEU A 56 -11.49 -16.19 -4.99
C LEU A 56 -12.47 -15.10 -4.54
N PHE A 57 -12.56 -14.06 -5.36
CA PHE A 57 -13.60 -13.06 -5.22
C PHE A 57 -14.84 -13.52 -5.98
N THR A 58 -16.01 -13.35 -5.39
CA THR A 58 -17.28 -13.58 -6.09
C THR A 58 -17.84 -12.26 -6.60
N LYS A 59 -18.72 -12.34 -7.59
CA LYS A 59 -19.42 -11.16 -8.10
C LYS A 59 -20.20 -10.48 -6.98
N GLU A 60 -20.79 -11.28 -6.09
CA GLU A 60 -21.63 -10.85 -4.98
C GLU A 60 -20.83 -10.07 -3.93
N THR A 61 -19.64 -10.55 -3.54
CA THR A 61 -18.80 -9.86 -2.55
C THR A 61 -18.28 -8.54 -3.10
N VAL A 62 -17.81 -8.52 -4.36
CA VAL A 62 -17.37 -7.29 -5.03
C VAL A 62 -18.53 -6.31 -5.16
N TYR A 63 -19.70 -6.78 -5.60
CA TYR A 63 -20.88 -5.96 -5.78
C TYR A 63 -21.34 -5.30 -4.48
N LYS A 64 -21.37 -6.04 -3.37
CA LYS A 64 -21.71 -5.51 -2.04
C LYS A 64 -20.81 -4.34 -1.66
N VAL A 65 -19.50 -4.50 -1.80
CA VAL A 65 -18.51 -3.46 -1.46
C VAL A 65 -18.67 -2.22 -2.35
N VAL A 66 -18.85 -2.43 -3.67
CA VAL A 66 -19.08 -1.33 -4.61
C VAL A 66 -20.37 -0.58 -4.26
N ARG A 67 -21.46 -1.30 -3.97
CA ARG A 67 -22.74 -0.70 -3.60
C ARG A 67 -22.60 0.16 -2.33
N THR A 68 -22.00 -0.37 -1.26
CA THR A 68 -21.77 0.38 -0.01
C THR A 68 -20.88 1.61 -0.21
N LEU A 69 -19.91 1.55 -1.12
CA LEU A 69 -19.12 2.73 -1.49
C LEU A 69 -19.93 3.77 -2.29
N MET A 70 -20.93 3.35 -3.05
CA MET A 70 -21.77 4.26 -3.83
C MET A 70 -22.91 4.87 -3.02
N GLU A 71 -23.31 4.25 -1.90
CA GLU A 71 -24.33 4.79 -0.99
C GLU A 71 -23.96 6.20 -0.49
N GLU A 72 -24.87 7.15 -0.72
CA GLU A 72 -24.75 8.52 -0.24
C GLU A 72 -25.07 8.58 1.25
N GLY A 73 -24.33 9.41 2.00
CA GLY A 73 -24.54 9.59 3.45
C GLY A 73 -23.83 8.57 4.35
N SER A 74 -23.23 7.50 3.79
CA SER A 74 -22.36 6.60 4.56
C SER A 74 -21.07 7.31 4.99
N GLU A 75 -20.82 7.35 6.31
CA GLU A 75 -19.61 7.94 6.88
C GLU A 75 -18.35 7.27 6.31
N PHE A 76 -18.36 5.95 6.21
CA PHE A 76 -17.28 5.15 5.62
C PHE A 76 -17.01 5.55 4.16
N SER A 77 -18.06 5.61 3.33
CA SER A 77 -17.93 6.02 1.92
C SER A 77 -17.34 7.43 1.79
N ARG A 78 -17.81 8.35 2.63
CA ARG A 78 -17.31 9.73 2.65
C ARG A 78 -15.85 9.78 3.07
N GLU A 79 -15.45 9.08 4.12
CA GLU A 79 -14.06 9.00 4.57
C GLU A 79 -13.14 8.53 3.44
N VAL A 80 -13.47 7.41 2.80
CA VAL A 80 -12.66 6.84 1.71
C VAL A 80 -12.54 7.80 0.54
N LYS A 81 -13.66 8.41 0.10
CA LYS A 81 -13.66 9.37 -1.02
C LYS A 81 -12.88 10.65 -0.69
N THR A 82 -13.04 11.19 0.52
CA THR A 82 -12.31 12.38 0.98
C THR A 82 -10.81 12.11 1.06
N ASN A 83 -10.41 10.99 1.66
CA ASN A 83 -9.00 10.62 1.77
C ASN A 83 -8.40 10.37 0.38
N ARG A 84 -9.13 9.71 -0.51
CA ARG A 84 -8.70 9.53 -1.91
C ARG A 84 -8.52 10.86 -2.63
N ALA A 85 -9.39 11.84 -2.40
CA ALA A 85 -9.26 13.18 -2.98
C ALA A 85 -8.01 13.91 -2.45
N LYS A 86 -7.79 13.90 -1.13
CA LYS A 86 -6.59 14.49 -0.50
C LYS A 86 -5.31 13.83 -0.98
N LEU A 87 -5.28 12.50 -1.03
CA LEU A 87 -4.12 11.76 -1.53
C LEU A 87 -3.83 12.10 -2.99
N ARG A 88 -4.87 12.17 -3.82
CA ARG A 88 -4.71 12.58 -5.23
C ARG A 88 -4.16 14.00 -5.34
N GLU A 89 -4.69 14.94 -4.58
CA GLU A 89 -4.23 16.33 -4.56
C GLU A 89 -2.75 16.40 -4.13
N PHE A 90 -2.40 15.74 -3.03
CA PHE A 90 -1.03 15.66 -2.53
C PHE A 90 -0.07 15.09 -3.58
N LEU A 91 -0.39 13.93 -4.15
CA LEU A 91 0.45 13.27 -5.16
C LEU A 91 0.50 14.03 -6.49
N SER A 92 -0.51 14.83 -6.80
CA SER A 92 -0.54 15.66 -8.01
C SER A 92 0.12 17.03 -7.82
N SER A 93 0.63 17.33 -6.62
CA SER A 93 1.28 18.60 -6.33
C SER A 93 2.58 18.71 -7.13
N LYS A 94 2.65 19.74 -7.99
CA LYS A 94 3.84 20.03 -8.81
C LYS A 94 5.05 20.47 -7.98
N THR A 95 4.83 20.90 -6.74
CA THR A 95 5.90 21.37 -5.85
C THR A 95 6.43 20.27 -4.94
N LEU A 96 5.73 19.12 -4.85
CA LEU A 96 6.11 18.05 -3.94
C LEU A 96 7.51 17.53 -4.27
N GLU A 97 7.72 17.08 -5.51
CA GLU A 97 9.00 16.53 -5.96
C GLU A 97 10.13 17.56 -5.90
N SER A 98 9.88 18.78 -6.38
CA SER A 98 10.90 19.83 -6.39
C SER A 98 11.33 20.20 -4.98
N SER A 99 10.40 20.32 -4.03
CA SER A 99 10.71 20.71 -2.65
C SER A 99 11.65 19.75 -1.93
N TYR A 100 11.54 18.43 -2.19
CA TYR A 100 12.45 17.44 -1.61
C TYR A 100 13.85 17.53 -2.24
N ILE A 101 13.91 17.73 -3.55
CA ILE A 101 15.19 17.89 -4.27
C ILE A 101 15.89 19.18 -3.82
N ASP A 102 15.15 20.28 -3.71
CA ASP A 102 15.66 21.58 -3.26
C ASP A 102 16.20 21.47 -1.83
N SER A 103 15.41 20.91 -0.89
CA SER A 103 15.86 20.71 0.49
C SER A 103 17.09 19.80 0.59
N PHE A 104 17.16 18.75 -0.23
CA PHE A 104 18.33 17.88 -0.29
C PHE A 104 19.57 18.62 -0.81
N ASN A 105 19.41 19.43 -1.86
CA ASN A 105 20.50 20.24 -2.41
C ASN A 105 21.01 21.27 -1.40
N GLU A 106 20.12 21.94 -0.67
CA GLU A 106 20.47 22.87 0.41
C GLU A 106 21.29 22.18 1.51
N GLN A 107 20.87 20.98 1.92
CA GLN A 107 21.60 20.19 2.92
C GLN A 107 23.01 19.80 2.44
N ILE A 108 23.15 19.40 1.17
CA ILE A 108 24.47 19.11 0.60
C ILE A 108 25.34 20.37 0.56
N GLN A 109 24.80 21.50 0.11
CA GLN A 109 25.54 22.76 0.05
C GLN A 109 26.02 23.20 1.44
N ALA A 110 25.17 23.07 2.46
CA ALA A 110 25.52 23.38 3.85
C ALA A 110 26.66 22.50 4.41
N LEU A 111 26.79 21.25 3.93
CA LEU A 111 27.88 20.35 4.30
C LEU A 111 29.19 20.65 3.57
N LEU A 112 29.12 21.27 2.39
CA LEU A 112 30.27 21.50 1.53
C LEU A 112 31.00 22.82 1.80
N GLY A 113 30.32 23.84 2.35
CA GLY A 113 30.93 25.13 2.69
C GLY A 113 31.35 25.95 1.46
#